data_AF-A0AA39J9W4-F1
#
_entry.id   AF-A0AA39J9W4-F1
#
_cell.length_a   1.000
_cell.length_b   1.000
_cell.length_c   1.000
_cell.angle_alpha   90.00
_cell.angle_beta   90.00
_cell.angle_gamma   90.00
#
_symmetry.space_group_name_H-M   'P 1'
#
loop_
_entity.id
_entity.type
_entity.pdbx_description
1 polymer ?
#
loop_
_entity_poly.entity_id
_entity_poly.type
_entity_poly.pdbx_seq_one_letter_code
_entity_poly.pdbx_strand_id
1 'polypeptide(L)'
;MLNDAHHLRPKTKFDESHPEHQTHHQVVCSPSRRKIPVPSGVSIPRRDHDNVYTRYCRLMLLLFKPWFHASDLRANGQTWINTFRQFHESCGTHIVSIMDNMQILHECRDSRDDHFAQR
;
A
#
# COMPACT_ATOMS: atom_id res chain seq x y z
N MET A 1 18.64 5.07 -19.86
CA MET A 1 18.82 4.01 -18.85
C MET A 1 20.11 4.31 -18.11
N LEU A 2 20.05 4.71 -16.84
CA LEU A 2 21.26 5.09 -16.10
C LEU A 2 22.01 3.83 -15.65
N ASN A 3 23.33 3.88 -15.79
CA ASN A 3 24.26 2.77 -15.62
C ASN A 3 24.44 2.46 -14.12
N ASP A 4 23.55 1.63 -13.58
CA ASP A 4 23.34 1.40 -12.13
C ASP A 4 24.31 0.36 -11.51
N ALA A 5 25.41 0.06 -12.21
CA ALA A 5 26.23 -1.14 -11.97
C ALA A 5 27.28 -1.02 -10.85
N HIS A 6 27.60 0.19 -10.35
CA HIS A 6 28.77 0.36 -9.47
C HIS A 6 28.58 1.25 -8.23
N HIS A 7 27.38 1.75 -7.95
CA HIS A 7 27.14 2.45 -6.69
C HIS A 7 26.84 1.46 -5.56
N LEU A 8 27.70 1.43 -4.53
CA LEU A 8 27.41 0.76 -3.27
C LEU A 8 26.08 1.28 -2.74
N ARG A 9 25.07 0.40 -2.70
CA ARG A 9 23.75 0.79 -2.22
C ARG A 9 23.80 0.98 -0.70
N PRO A 10 23.07 1.98 -0.16
CA PRO A 10 22.99 2.20 1.27
C PRO A 10 22.59 0.92 2.00
N LYS A 11 23.34 0.60 3.05
CA LYS A 11 23.03 -0.45 4.01
C LYS A 11 22.69 0.23 5.33
N THR A 12 21.55 -0.11 5.90
CA THR A 12 21.08 0.44 7.17
C THR A 12 20.91 -0.70 8.16
N LYS A 13 21.50 -0.58 9.35
CA LYS A 13 21.26 -1.56 10.42
C LYS A 13 19.83 -1.39 10.95
N PHE A 14 19.28 -2.47 11.49
CA PHE A 14 18.07 -2.33 12.30
C PHE A 14 18.35 -1.50 13.56
N ASP A 15 17.29 -1.06 14.23
CA ASP A 15 17.41 -0.48 15.57
C ASP A 15 18.01 -1.49 16.55
N GLU A 16 18.71 -1.03 17.59
CA GLU A 16 19.34 -1.91 18.60
C GLU A 16 18.33 -2.82 19.32
N SER A 17 17.07 -2.38 19.43
CA SER A 17 15.98 -3.18 20.01
C SER A 17 15.49 -4.31 19.11
N HIS A 18 15.85 -4.33 17.83
CA HIS A 18 15.37 -5.32 16.88
C HIS A 18 16.05 -6.69 17.10
N PRO A 19 15.31 -7.81 17.11
CA PRO A 19 15.89 -9.14 17.34
C PRO A 19 17.03 -9.52 16.39
N GLU A 20 17.02 -8.95 15.18
CA GLU A 20 18.01 -9.23 14.13
C GLU A 20 19.08 -8.14 13.98
N HIS A 21 19.18 -7.18 14.90
CA HIS A 21 20.13 -6.06 14.83
C HIS A 21 21.58 -6.51 14.56
N GLN A 22 22.01 -7.56 15.25
CA GLN A 22 23.39 -8.06 15.17
C GLN A 22 23.64 -8.94 13.93
N THR A 23 22.59 -9.51 13.34
CA THR A 23 22.71 -10.55 12.30
C THR A 23 22.35 -10.05 10.90
N HIS A 24 21.48 -9.03 10.78
CA HIS A 24 20.94 -8.57 9.50
C HIS A 24 21.08 -7.06 9.30
N HIS A 25 20.99 -6.64 8.03
CA HIS A 25 20.92 -5.24 7.64
C HIS A 25 19.94 -5.06 6.48
N GLN A 26 19.31 -3.89 6.42
CA GLN A 26 18.41 -3.50 5.35
C GLN A 26 19.23 -2.96 4.16
N VAL A 27 18.83 -3.34 2.95
CA VAL A 27 19.47 -2.89 1.71
C VAL A 27 18.42 -2.41 0.72
N VAL A 28 18.64 -1.24 0.12
CA VAL A 28 17.79 -0.77 -0.96
C VAL A 28 17.94 -1.68 -2.18
N CYS A 29 16.86 -2.31 -2.62
CA CYS A 29 16.86 -3.20 -3.77
C CYS A 29 17.05 -2.43 -5.09
N SER A 30 17.76 -3.04 -6.05
CA SER A 30 17.89 -2.48 -7.40
C SER A 30 16.52 -2.25 -8.02
N PRO A 31 16.33 -1.17 -8.80
CA PRO A 31 15.20 -1.06 -9.71
C PRO A 31 14.98 -2.34 -10.55
N SER A 32 16.06 -2.97 -11.03
CA SER A 32 16.01 -4.22 -11.82
C SER A 32 15.50 -5.45 -11.06
N ARG A 33 15.56 -5.43 -9.72
CA ARG A 33 15.10 -6.52 -8.84
C ARG A 33 13.80 -6.19 -8.12
N ARG A 34 13.15 -5.05 -8.44
CA ARG A 34 11.86 -4.68 -7.86
C ARG A 34 10.86 -5.79 -8.11
N LYS A 35 10.09 -6.10 -7.08
CA LYS A 35 8.99 -7.06 -7.14
C LYS A 35 7.69 -6.29 -7.02
N ILE A 36 6.66 -6.78 -7.69
CA ILE A 36 5.30 -6.26 -7.58
C ILE A 36 4.54 -7.23 -6.69
N PRO A 37 4.12 -6.82 -5.49
CA PRO A 37 3.24 -7.63 -4.67
C PRO A 37 1.94 -7.89 -5.42
N VAL A 38 1.51 -9.14 -5.48
CA VAL A 38 0.22 -9.53 -6.05
C VAL A 38 -0.68 -9.95 -4.88
N PRO A 39 -1.71 -9.15 -4.53
CA PRO A 39 -2.70 -9.54 -3.54
C PRO A 39 -3.40 -10.84 -3.99
N SER A 40 -3.48 -11.81 -3.09
CA SER A 40 -4.17 -13.08 -3.33
C SER A 40 -5.34 -13.25 -2.37
N GLY A 41 -6.43 -13.86 -2.83
CA GLY A 41 -7.64 -14.09 -2.06
C GLY A 41 -8.78 -13.13 -2.41
N VAL A 42 -9.52 -12.69 -1.39
CA VAL A 42 -10.69 -11.80 -1.57
C VAL A 42 -10.24 -10.48 -2.20
N SER A 43 -11.02 -10.02 -3.19
CA SER A 43 -10.75 -8.75 -3.88
C SER A 43 -10.59 -7.59 -2.89
N ILE A 44 -9.64 -6.71 -3.20
CA ILE A 44 -9.56 -5.39 -2.59
C ILE A 44 -10.91 -4.69 -2.84
N PRO A 45 -11.55 -4.10 -1.81
CA PRO A 45 -12.81 -3.37 -1.97
C PRO A 45 -12.59 -2.07 -2.73
N ARG A 46 -13.60 -1.65 -3.48
CA ARG A 46 -13.60 -0.36 -4.18
C ARG A 46 -13.97 0.78 -3.23
N ARG A 47 -13.57 2.00 -3.57
CA ARG A 47 -13.87 3.20 -2.75
C ARG A 47 -15.21 3.85 -3.07
N ASP A 48 -15.77 3.57 -4.24
CA ASP A 48 -17.02 4.13 -4.77
C ASP A 48 -18.28 3.43 -4.24
N HIS A 49 -18.13 2.41 -3.37
CA HIS A 49 -19.23 1.64 -2.81
C HIS A 49 -19.34 1.84 -1.29
N ASP A 50 -20.38 2.54 -0.85
CA ASP A 50 -20.58 2.91 0.56
C ASP A 50 -20.60 1.71 1.52
N ASN A 51 -21.22 0.59 1.10
CA ASN A 51 -21.34 -0.62 1.90
C ASN A 51 -19.99 -1.28 2.24
N VAL A 52 -18.95 -1.01 1.46
CA VAL A 52 -17.58 -1.53 1.66
C VAL A 52 -16.55 -0.45 1.94
N TYR A 53 -16.92 0.84 1.91
CA TYR A 53 -15.99 1.95 2.05
C TYR A 53 -15.21 1.93 3.38
N THR A 54 -15.89 1.62 4.49
CA THR A 54 -15.21 1.46 5.79
C THR A 54 -14.13 0.36 5.76
N ARG A 55 -14.39 -0.74 5.04
CA ARG A 55 -13.43 -1.83 4.85
C ARG A 55 -12.29 -1.41 3.94
N TYR A 56 -12.57 -0.63 2.90
CA TYR A 56 -11.55 0.00 2.05
C TYR A 56 -10.60 0.88 2.88
N CYS A 57 -11.13 1.81 3.67
CA CYS A 57 -10.32 2.68 4.54
C CYS A 57 -9.40 1.89 5.47
N ARG A 58 -9.94 0.85 6.14
CA ARG A 58 -9.16 -0.03 7.02
C ARG A 58 -8.04 -0.74 6.25
N LEU A 59 -8.32 -1.25 5.06
CA LEU A 59 -7.33 -2.00 4.27
C LEU A 59 -6.23 -1.09 3.72
N MET A 60 -6.56 0.12 3.27
CA MET A 60 -5.55 1.08 2.80
C MET A 60 -4.62 1.52 3.92
N LEU A 61 -5.14 1.72 5.14
CA LEU A 61 -4.30 1.95 6.31
C LEU A 61 -3.36 0.77 6.59
N LEU A 62 -3.88 -0.46 6.54
CA LEU A 62 -3.07 -1.67 6.77
C LEU A 62 -1.91 -1.81 5.78
N LEU A 63 -2.15 -1.48 4.50
CA LEU A 63 -1.18 -1.65 3.44
C LEU A 63 -0.14 -0.52 3.39
N PHE A 64 -0.54 0.71 3.71
CA PHE A 64 0.26 1.89 3.37
C PHE A 64 0.65 2.78 4.55
N LYS A 65 -0.07 2.73 5.66
CA LYS A 65 0.36 3.45 6.86
C LYS A 65 1.52 2.67 7.49
N PRO A 66 2.62 3.30 7.93
CA PRO A 66 3.59 2.61 8.76
C PRO A 66 2.96 2.23 10.11
N TRP A 67 3.07 0.98 10.52
CA TRP A 67 2.56 0.50 11.80
C TRP A 67 3.41 -0.66 12.34
N PHE A 68 3.47 -0.77 13.65
CA PHE A 68 4.07 -1.92 14.35
C PHE A 68 3.02 -2.63 15.23
N HIS A 69 2.10 -1.86 15.82
CA HIS A 69 0.94 -2.36 16.57
C HIS A 69 -0.38 -1.96 15.89
N ALA A 70 -1.45 -2.69 16.21
CA ALA A 70 -2.79 -2.37 15.73
C ALA A 70 -3.28 -0.97 16.18
N SER A 71 -2.78 -0.47 17.31
CA SER A 71 -3.05 0.89 17.81
C SER A 71 -2.50 1.98 16.90
N ASP A 72 -1.42 1.70 16.16
CA ASP A 72 -0.81 2.68 15.25
C ASP A 72 -1.70 2.92 14.04
N LEU A 73 -2.50 1.92 13.65
CA LEU A 73 -3.45 2.04 12.54
C LEU A 73 -4.59 2.98 12.87
N ARG A 74 -5.10 2.95 14.11
CA ARG A 74 -6.27 3.71 14.55
C ARG A 74 -6.28 3.89 16.06
N ALA A 75 -6.37 5.14 16.52
CA ALA A 75 -6.54 5.46 17.93
C ALA A 75 -7.91 5.02 18.47
N ASN A 76 -7.98 4.79 19.78
CA ASN A 76 -9.23 4.48 20.46
C ASN A 76 -10.27 5.60 20.24
N GLY A 77 -11.49 5.23 19.90
CA GLY A 77 -12.59 6.18 19.64
C GLY A 77 -12.59 6.80 18.23
N GLN A 78 -11.55 6.66 17.41
CA GLN A 78 -11.58 7.13 16.02
C GLN A 78 -12.27 6.12 15.09
N THR A 79 -12.92 6.61 14.03
CA THR A 79 -13.46 5.76 12.97
C THR A 79 -12.38 5.48 11.91
N TRP A 80 -12.46 4.33 11.24
CA TRP A 80 -11.54 3.99 10.14
C TRP A 80 -11.55 5.05 9.03
N ILE A 81 -12.72 5.60 8.73
CA ILE A 81 -12.89 6.64 7.71
C ILE A 81 -12.12 7.91 8.10
N ASN A 82 -12.27 8.40 9.33
CA ASN A 82 -11.60 9.62 9.76
C ASN A 82 -10.09 9.44 9.83
N THR A 83 -9.61 8.31 10.36
CA THR A 83 -8.18 8.02 10.40
C THR A 83 -7.59 7.86 9.00
N PHE A 84 -8.32 7.22 8.07
CA PHE A 84 -7.90 7.11 6.68
C PHE A 84 -7.84 8.48 6.00
N ARG A 85 -8.82 9.36 6.20
CA ARG A 85 -8.80 10.72 5.66
C ARG A 85 -7.54 11.49 6.09
N GLN A 86 -7.24 11.48 7.38
CA GLN A 86 -6.03 12.12 7.93
C GLN A 86 -4.75 11.53 7.33
N PHE A 87 -4.69 10.20 7.20
CA PHE A 87 -3.55 9.53 6.58
C PHE A 87 -3.42 9.91 5.10
N HIS A 88 -4.52 9.90 4.35
CA HIS A 88 -4.53 10.22 2.92
C HIS A 88 -4.04 11.65 2.64
N GLU A 89 -4.40 12.61 3.49
CA GLU A 89 -3.95 14.01 3.41
C GLU A 89 -2.46 14.20 3.70
N SER A 90 -1.87 13.31 4.51
CA SER A 90 -0.47 13.41 4.97
C SER A 90 0.49 12.45 4.26
N CYS A 91 -0.03 11.45 3.57
CA CYS A 91 0.80 10.45 2.89
C CYS A 91 1.41 10.99 1.59
N GLY A 92 2.51 10.38 1.16
CA GLY A 92 3.19 10.79 -0.07
C GLY A 92 2.32 10.57 -1.31
N THR A 93 2.45 11.46 -2.30
CA THR A 93 1.70 11.42 -3.57
C THR A 93 1.81 10.08 -4.31
N HIS A 94 2.96 9.40 -4.19
CA HIS A 94 3.14 8.06 -4.76
C HIS A 94 2.17 7.02 -4.19
N ILE A 95 1.90 7.08 -2.88
CA ILE A 95 0.96 6.17 -2.21
C ILE A 95 -0.46 6.45 -2.69
N VAL A 96 -0.85 7.73 -2.78
CA VAL A 96 -2.15 8.15 -3.34
C VAL A 96 -2.32 7.61 -4.76
N SER A 97 -1.31 7.77 -5.62
CA SER A 97 -1.34 7.25 -6.98
C SER A 97 -1.50 5.72 -7.03
N ILE A 98 -0.89 4.97 -6.11
CA ILE A 98 -1.11 3.52 -6.02
C ILE A 98 -2.58 3.22 -5.65
N MET A 99 -3.16 3.93 -4.68
CA MET A 99 -4.57 3.75 -4.30
C MET A 99 -5.52 4.09 -5.45
N ASP A 100 -5.23 5.15 -6.21
CA ASP A 100 -6.01 5.51 -7.40
C ASP A 100 -5.91 4.43 -8.49
N ASN A 101 -4.71 3.90 -8.74
CA ASN A 101 -4.52 2.80 -9.69
C ASN A 101 -5.30 1.54 -9.29
N MET A 102 -5.41 1.24 -7.99
CA MET A 102 -6.25 0.13 -7.53
C MET A 102 -7.73 0.36 -7.88
N GLN A 103 -8.23 1.58 -7.75
CA GLN A 103 -9.60 1.93 -8.14
C GLN A 103 -9.79 1.83 -9.67
N ILE A 104 -8.85 2.33 -10.46
CA ILE A 104 -8.91 2.26 -11.94
C ILE A 104 -9.00 0.81 -12.43
N LEU A 105 -8.29 -0.12 -11.79
CA LEU A 105 -8.38 -1.55 -12.16
C LEU A 105 -9.81 -2.10 -12.04
N HIS A 106 -10.56 -1.61 -11.06
CA HIS A 106 -11.95 -1.99 -10.90
C HIS A 106 -12.84 -1.34 -11.97
N GLU A 107 -12.66 -0.06 -12.27
CA GLU A 107 -13.39 0.67 -13.32
C GLU A 107 -13.17 0.06 -14.71
N CYS A 108 -11.92 -0.32 -15.03
CA CYS A 108 -11.61 -1.01 -16.29
C CYS A 108 -12.27 -2.39 -16.38
N ARG A 109 -12.38 -3.10 -15.26
CA ARG A 109 -13.06 -4.40 -15.21
C ARG A 109 -14.55 -4.24 -15.52
N ASP A 110 -15.22 -3.27 -14.91
CA ASP A 110 -16.64 -3.02 -15.16
C ASP A 110 -16.88 -2.63 -16.62
N SER A 111 -16.09 -1.69 -17.15
CA SER A 111 -16.21 -1.24 -18.54
C SER A 111 -16.06 -2.39 -19.55
N ARG A 112 -15.16 -3.34 -19.26
CA ARG A 112 -15.02 -4.56 -20.04
C ARG A 112 -16.28 -5.43 -19.95
N ASP A 113 -16.76 -5.69 -18.73
CA ASP A 113 -17.90 -6.58 -18.49
C ASP A 113 -19.18 -5.99 -19.12
N ASP A 114 -19.39 -4.68 -19.05
CA ASP A 114 -20.48 -3.96 -19.72
C ASP A 114 -20.40 -4.07 -21.24
N HIS A 115 -19.20 -3.93 -21.83
CA HIS A 115 -19.01 -4.08 -23.28
C HIS A 115 -19.39 -5.48 -23.78
N PHE A 116 -19.11 -6.52 -22.98
CA PHE A 116 -19.49 -7.89 -23.32
C PHE A 116 -20.98 -8.17 -23.09
N ALA A 117 -21.60 -7.56 -22.08
CA ALA A 117 -23.03 -7.70 -21.84
C ALA A 117 -23.92 -7.03 -22.91
N GLN A 118 -23.38 -6.00 -23.59
CA GLN A 118 -24.06 -5.27 -24.66
C GLN A 118 -23.83 -5.85 -26.06
N ARG A 119 -23.04 -6.93 -26.19
CA ARG A 119 -22.81 -7.67 -27.44
C ARG A 119 -23.74 -8.87 -27.55
#